data_AF-A0A1M6VA27-F1
#
_entry.id   AF-A0A1M6VA27-F1
#
_cell.length_a   1.000
_cell.length_b   1.000
_cell.length_c   1.000
_cell.angle_alpha   90.00
_cell.angle_beta   90.00
_cell.angle_gamma   90.00
#
_symmetry.space_group_name_H-M   'P 1'
#
loop_
_entity.id
_entity.type
_entity.pdbx_description
1 polymer ?
#
loop_
_entity_poly.entity_id
_entity_poly.type
_entity_poly.pdbx_seq_one_letter_code
_entity_poly.pdbx_strand_id
1 'polypeptide(L)'
;MAGNNIYVQGSYVDIHDNEVVNLSVDKGEVHVGDNGKAVVAEGGGDNDIIKEVIQQLRAEEIISHLYDYTWVMLAMNDTQGLPSFDSPQSFVTFMKNIGLDCLPSESSIKKKNEKVLGVFPDLTFIDADKTEGDRRVNVGKRFLNLYRSRVK
;
A
#
# COMPACT_ATOMS: atom_id res chain seq x y z
N MET A 1 0.79 8.48 -31.15
CA MET A 1 0.76 9.23 -29.88
C MET A 1 -0.65 9.08 -29.32
N ALA A 2 -0.82 8.32 -28.23
CA ALA A 2 -2.13 8.14 -27.62
C ALA A 2 -2.43 9.37 -26.77
N GLY A 3 -3.49 10.11 -27.10
CA GLY A 3 -3.97 11.23 -26.30
C GLY A 3 -4.90 10.72 -25.21
N ASN A 4 -4.75 11.24 -23.98
CA ASN A 4 -5.68 10.97 -22.89
C ASN A 4 -6.85 11.96 -22.96
N ASN A 5 -8.08 11.46 -22.96
CA ASN A 5 -9.29 12.28 -22.97
C ASN A 5 -9.73 12.59 -21.53
N ILE A 6 -9.98 13.85 -21.23
CA ILE A 6 -10.52 14.32 -19.95
C ILE A 6 -11.98 14.69 -20.15
N TYR A 7 -12.89 14.07 -19.40
CA TYR A 7 -14.32 14.39 -19.41
C TYR A 7 -14.65 15.29 -18.23
N VAL A 8 -15.05 16.53 -18.51
CA VAL A 8 -15.47 17.51 -17.50
C VAL A 8 -16.99 17.61 -17.52
N GLN A 9 -17.67 17.29 -16.42
CA GLN A 9 -19.09 17.59 -16.25
C GLN A 9 -19.23 19.00 -15.66
N GLY A 10 -19.76 19.93 -16.47
CA GLY A 10 -20.03 21.31 -16.07
C GLY A 10 -21.14 21.92 -16.92
N SER A 11 -21.67 23.05 -16.47
CA SER A 11 -22.68 23.85 -17.16
C SER A 11 -22.17 24.27 -18.55
N TYR A 12 -23.05 24.25 -19.55
CA TYR A 12 -22.73 24.63 -20.93
C TYR A 12 -22.22 26.08 -20.99
N VAL A 13 -21.00 26.28 -21.48
CA VAL A 13 -20.44 27.60 -21.78
C VAL A 13 -20.49 27.77 -23.29
N ASP A 14 -21.37 28.65 -23.76
CA ASP A 14 -21.44 29.00 -25.18
C ASP A 14 -20.36 30.05 -25.47
N ILE A 15 -19.50 29.76 -26.44
CA ILE A 15 -18.38 30.62 -26.81
C ILE A 15 -18.59 30.99 -28.28
N HIS A 16 -18.98 32.24 -28.51
CA HIS A 16 -19.04 32.81 -29.84
C HIS A 16 -17.74 33.58 -30.09
N ASP A 17 -17.11 33.25 -31.21
CA ASP A 17 -15.83 33.76 -31.73
C ASP A 17 -14.56 33.03 -31.22
N ASN A 18 -13.61 32.86 -32.14
CA ASN A 18 -12.40 32.03 -32.05
C ASN A 18 -11.38 32.51 -31.00
N GLU A 19 -11.79 32.55 -29.73
CA GLU A 19 -10.91 32.88 -28.63
C GLU A 19 -10.39 31.60 -27.94
N VAL A 20 -9.10 31.58 -27.66
CA VAL A 20 -8.45 30.45 -26.96
C VAL A 20 -8.93 30.45 -25.50
N VAL A 21 -9.59 29.37 -25.10
CA VAL A 21 -10.09 29.19 -23.73
C VAL A 21 -9.00 28.56 -22.87
N ASN A 22 -8.53 29.31 -21.87
CA ASN A 22 -7.63 28.77 -20.84
C ASN A 22 -8.44 28.43 -19.59
N LEU A 23 -8.54 27.14 -19.28
CA LEU A 23 -9.20 26.66 -18.07
C LEU A 23 -8.14 26.42 -16.99
N SER A 24 -8.23 27.14 -15.86
CA SER A 24 -7.46 26.85 -14.65
C SER A 24 -8.39 26.33 -13.56
N VAL A 25 -7.98 25.25 -12.90
CA VAL A 25 -8.71 24.68 -11.76
C VAL A 25 -7.86 24.92 -10.53
N ASP A 26 -8.37 25.71 -9.58
CA ASP A 26 -7.62 26.12 -8.39
C ASP A 26 -7.35 24.96 -7.42
N LYS A 27 -8.16 23.89 -7.47
CA LYS A 27 -8.07 22.70 -6.58
C LYS A 27 -8.58 21.39 -7.21
N GLY A 28 -8.18 21.10 -8.44
CA GLY A 28 -8.62 19.88 -9.14
C GLY A 28 -7.86 18.65 -8.65
N GLU A 29 -8.56 17.67 -8.06
CA GLU A 29 -8.01 16.34 -7.81
C GLU A 29 -8.27 15.42 -9.01
N VAL A 30 -7.20 14.84 -9.56
CA VAL A 30 -7.28 13.90 -10.69
C VAL A 30 -7.44 12.49 -10.14
N HIS A 31 -8.66 11.96 -10.23
CA HIS A 31 -8.92 10.56 -9.93
C HIS A 31 -8.73 9.72 -11.20
N VAL A 32 -7.59 9.02 -11.28
CA VAL A 32 -7.38 7.99 -12.31
C VAL A 32 -8.16 6.75 -11.88
N GLY A 33 -9.36 6.58 -12.43
CA GLY A 33 -10.14 5.36 -12.25
C GLY A 33 -9.50 4.23 -13.04
N ASP A 34 -8.78 3.33 -12.37
CA ASP A 34 -8.27 2.12 -13.01
C ASP A 34 -9.19 0.94 -12.72
N ASN A 35 -9.63 0.28 -13.79
CA ASN A 35 -10.44 -0.95 -13.80
C ASN A 35 -9.64 -2.15 -13.29
N GLY A 36 -9.17 -2.10 -12.05
CA GLY A 36 -8.50 -3.19 -11.34
C GLY A 36 -9.16 -3.34 -9.99
N LYS A 37 -10.15 -4.24 -9.94
CA LYS A 37 -11.01 -4.49 -8.77
C LYS A 37 -10.18 -5.05 -7.60
N ALA A 38 -9.47 -4.19 -6.87
CA ALA A 38 -9.25 -4.44 -5.45
C ALA A 38 -10.64 -4.43 -4.83
N VAL A 39 -11.10 -5.59 -4.36
CA VAL A 39 -12.32 -5.71 -3.57
C VAL A 39 -12.13 -4.82 -2.35
N VAL A 40 -12.70 -3.62 -2.42
CA VAL A 40 -12.89 -2.72 -1.28
C VAL A 40 -13.82 -3.46 -0.33
N ALA A 41 -13.22 -4.10 0.67
CA ALA A 41 -13.95 -4.45 1.87
C ALA A 41 -14.49 -3.13 2.44
N GLU A 42 -15.81 -3.05 2.61
CA GLU A 42 -16.48 -1.97 3.31
C GLU A 42 -15.94 -1.92 4.76
N GLY A 43 -14.90 -1.14 4.99
CA GLY A 43 -14.14 -1.19 6.24
C GLY A 43 -13.19 -0.01 6.38
N GLY A 44 -13.72 1.21 6.43
CA GLY A 44 -12.91 2.41 6.70
C GLY A 44 -12.08 2.28 8.00
N GLY A 45 -12.63 1.61 9.02
CA GLY A 45 -11.95 1.41 10.31
C GLY A 45 -10.70 0.54 10.24
N ASP A 46 -10.70 -0.57 9.49
CA ASP A 46 -9.54 -1.47 9.43
C ASP A 46 -8.36 -0.85 8.70
N ASN A 47 -8.62 -0.08 7.64
CA ASN A 47 -7.58 0.62 6.89
C ASN A 47 -6.89 1.70 7.72
N ASP A 48 -7.66 2.44 8.52
CA ASP A 48 -7.14 3.44 9.45
C ASP A 48 -6.29 2.78 10.54
N ILE A 49 -6.76 1.64 11.10
CA ILE A 49 -5.98 0.86 12.07
C ILE A 49 -4.67 0.39 11.44
N ILE A 50 -4.69 -0.18 10.23
CA ILE A 50 -3.48 -0.64 9.53
C ILE A 50 -2.51 0.53 9.35
N LYS A 51 -2.98 1.69 8.90
CA LYS A 51 -2.16 2.90 8.73
C LYS A 51 -1.47 3.29 10.04
N GLU A 52 -2.23 3.43 11.11
CA GLU A 52 -1.70 3.86 12.41
C GLU A 52 -0.73 2.82 13.01
N VAL A 53 -0.98 1.51 12.81
CA VAL A 53 -0.06 0.45 13.25
C VAL A 53 1.25 0.57 12.49
N ILE A 54 1.24 0.77 11.18
CA ILE A 54 2.46 0.94 10.39
C ILE A 54 3.22 2.20 10.83
N GLN A 55 2.53 3.30 11.09
CA GLN A 55 3.14 4.52 11.61
C GLN A 55 3.79 4.29 12.97
N GLN A 56 3.15 3.53 13.87
CA GLN A 56 3.75 3.15 15.15
C GLN A 56 5.01 2.28 14.95
N LEU A 57 4.97 1.29 14.06
CA LEU A 57 6.16 0.46 13.77
C LEU A 57 7.33 1.26 13.20
N ARG A 58 7.06 2.32 12.42
CA ARG A 58 8.10 3.27 11.97
C ARG A 58 8.65 4.08 13.14
N ALA A 59 7.77 4.61 13.99
CA ALA A 59 8.15 5.44 15.14
C ALA A 59 8.97 4.65 16.18
N GLU A 60 8.68 3.36 16.33
CA GLU A 60 9.43 2.43 17.20
C GLU A 60 10.66 1.81 16.51
N GLU A 61 11.01 2.28 15.30
CA GLU A 61 12.14 1.78 14.48
C GLU A 61 12.12 0.27 14.21
N ILE A 62 10.95 -0.38 14.37
CA ILE A 62 10.75 -1.80 14.03
C ILE A 62 10.85 -1.99 12.52
N ILE A 63 10.27 -1.05 11.76
CA ILE A 63 10.53 -0.91 10.31
C ILE A 63 11.75 -0.02 10.17
N SER A 64 12.94 -0.64 10.21
CA SER A 64 14.22 0.08 10.08
C SER A 64 14.64 0.22 8.61
N HIS A 65 14.11 -0.62 7.71
CA HIS A 65 14.42 -0.58 6.28
C HIS A 65 13.15 -0.55 5.43
N LEU A 66 13.20 0.13 4.27
CA LEU A 66 12.07 0.14 3.32
C LEU A 66 11.67 -1.25 2.85
N TYR A 67 12.59 -2.21 2.81
CA TYR A 67 12.25 -3.57 2.43
C TYR A 67 11.50 -4.35 3.52
N ASP A 68 11.43 -3.84 4.77
CA ASP A 68 10.75 -4.53 5.87
C ASP A 68 9.23 -4.61 5.70
N TYR A 69 8.67 -3.77 4.82
CA TYR A 69 7.30 -3.88 4.36
C TYR A 69 6.99 -5.22 3.70
N THR A 70 8.00 -5.92 3.18
CA THR A 70 7.84 -7.28 2.63
C THR A 70 7.31 -8.22 3.71
N TRP A 71 7.80 -8.10 4.95
CA TRP A 71 7.41 -8.99 6.04
C TRP A 71 6.01 -8.67 6.56
N VAL A 72 5.62 -7.39 6.51
CA VAL A 72 4.25 -6.95 6.77
C VAL A 72 3.30 -7.54 5.74
N MET A 73 3.62 -7.42 4.45
CA MET A 73 2.80 -7.97 3.36
C MET A 73 2.57 -9.47 3.53
N LEU A 74 3.64 -10.23 3.83
CA LEU A 74 3.54 -11.67 4.06
C LEU A 74 2.69 -12.01 5.30
N ALA A 75 2.90 -11.29 6.40
CA ALA A 75 2.09 -11.48 7.60
C ALA A 75 0.60 -11.19 7.38
N MET A 76 0.26 -10.18 6.55
CA MET A 76 -1.11 -9.87 6.16
C MET A 76 -1.70 -10.97 5.28
N ASN A 77 -0.98 -11.40 4.24
CA ASN A 77 -1.41 -12.45 3.30
C ASN A 77 -1.75 -13.77 4.01
N ASP A 78 -0.98 -14.12 5.04
CA ASP A 78 -1.16 -15.37 5.79
C ASP A 78 -2.12 -15.23 6.99
N THR A 79 -2.74 -14.06 7.18
CA THR A 79 -3.68 -13.81 8.29
C THR A 79 -5.10 -13.62 7.79
N GLN A 80 -6.01 -14.51 8.19
CA GLN A 80 -7.43 -14.39 7.91
C GLN A 80 -8.01 -13.08 8.48
N GLY A 81 -8.82 -12.39 7.66
CA GLY A 81 -9.47 -11.13 8.04
C GLY A 81 -8.65 -9.89 7.67
N LEU A 82 -7.39 -10.04 7.28
CA LEU A 82 -6.60 -8.95 6.69
C LEU A 82 -6.66 -9.01 5.15
N PRO A 83 -6.42 -7.87 4.48
CA PRO A 83 -6.27 -7.85 3.02
C PRO A 83 -5.13 -8.77 2.56
N SER A 84 -5.38 -9.52 1.51
CA SER A 84 -4.37 -10.35 0.83
C SER A 84 -3.97 -9.73 -0.50
N PHE A 85 -2.70 -9.82 -0.85
CA PHE A 85 -2.10 -9.21 -2.03
C PHE A 85 -1.47 -10.29 -2.91
N ASP A 86 -1.91 -10.32 -4.16
CA ASP A 86 -1.41 -11.20 -5.22
C ASP A 86 -0.05 -10.75 -5.80
N SER A 87 0.33 -9.49 -5.56
CA SER A 87 1.53 -8.89 -6.11
C SER A 87 2.11 -7.82 -5.18
N PRO A 88 3.42 -7.57 -5.24
CA PRO A 88 4.02 -6.44 -4.54
C PRO A 88 3.42 -5.09 -4.94
N GLN A 89 3.01 -4.95 -6.20
CA GLN A 89 2.40 -3.71 -6.69
C GLN A 89 1.03 -3.46 -6.07
N SER A 90 0.18 -4.50 -5.93
CA SER A 90 -1.13 -4.34 -5.30
C SER A 90 -1.02 -3.96 -3.82
N PHE A 91 -0.02 -4.51 -3.12
CA PHE A 91 0.34 -4.09 -1.77
C PHE A 91 0.80 -2.64 -1.67
N VAL A 92 1.72 -2.20 -2.54
CA VAL A 92 2.20 -0.80 -2.52
C VAL A 92 1.08 0.17 -2.85
N THR A 93 0.22 -0.15 -3.82
CA THR A 93 -0.96 0.66 -4.14
C THR A 93 -1.91 0.76 -2.96
N PHE A 94 -2.18 -0.34 -2.26
CA PHE A 94 -2.99 -0.33 -1.05
C PHE A 94 -2.40 0.59 0.03
N MET A 95 -1.10 0.47 0.32
CA MET A 95 -0.42 1.30 1.32
C MET A 95 -0.48 2.79 0.96
N LYS A 96 -0.38 3.15 -0.32
CA LYS A 96 -0.59 4.53 -0.79
C LYS A 96 -2.02 5.01 -0.57
N ASN A 97 -3.00 4.17 -0.88
CA ASN A 97 -4.42 4.52 -0.79
C ASN A 97 -4.86 4.77 0.66
N ILE A 98 -4.28 4.07 1.63
CA ILE A 98 -4.52 4.37 3.06
C ILE A 98 -3.71 5.59 3.56
N GLY A 99 -2.96 6.24 2.67
CA GLY A 99 -2.24 7.49 2.94
C GLY A 99 -0.91 7.30 3.67
N LEU A 100 -0.21 6.18 3.44
CA LEU A 100 1.19 6.04 3.84
C LEU A 100 2.13 6.58 2.76
N ASP A 101 3.13 7.34 3.21
CA ASP A 101 4.23 7.85 2.42
C ASP A 101 5.50 6.97 2.57
N CYS A 102 6.61 7.34 1.90
CA CYS A 102 7.91 6.67 2.08
C CYS A 102 7.86 5.14 1.95
N LEU A 103 7.21 4.65 0.89
CA LEU A 103 7.01 3.23 0.63
C LEU A 103 8.15 2.64 -0.23
N PRO A 104 8.43 1.34 -0.11
CA PRO A 104 9.38 0.67 -1.01
C PRO A 104 8.92 0.68 -2.46
N SER A 105 9.87 0.48 -3.38
CA SER A 105 9.54 0.11 -4.75
C SER A 105 9.03 -1.34 -4.83
N GLU A 106 8.19 -1.61 -5.82
CA GLU A 106 7.76 -2.98 -6.18
C GLU A 106 8.96 -3.93 -6.32
N SER A 107 10.00 -3.47 -7.03
CA SER A 107 11.24 -4.22 -7.26
C SER A 107 11.96 -4.60 -5.96
N SER A 108 11.92 -3.73 -4.94
CA SER A 108 12.55 -3.98 -3.65
C SER A 108 11.82 -5.08 -2.88
N ILE A 109 10.49 -5.03 -2.85
CA ILE A 109 9.67 -6.07 -2.24
C ILE A 109 9.85 -7.39 -2.99
N LYS A 110 9.73 -7.38 -4.32
CA LYS A 110 9.86 -8.59 -5.16
C LYS A 110 11.19 -9.31 -4.89
N LYS A 111 12.30 -8.57 -4.94
CA LYS A 111 13.65 -9.11 -4.70
C LYS A 111 13.78 -9.77 -3.33
N LYS A 112 13.14 -9.22 -2.30
CA LYS A 112 13.16 -9.81 -0.96
C LYS A 112 12.22 -10.98 -0.81
N ASN A 113 11.04 -10.91 -1.40
CA ASN A 113 10.07 -12.00 -1.40
C ASN A 113 10.64 -13.28 -2.05
N GLU A 114 11.40 -13.14 -3.14
CA GLU A 114 12.10 -14.26 -3.80
C GLU A 114 13.15 -14.98 -2.91
N LYS A 115 13.50 -14.41 -1.76
CA LYS A 115 14.46 -15.00 -0.80
C LYS A 115 13.78 -15.65 0.41
N VAL A 116 12.46 -15.67 0.43
CA VAL A 116 11.66 -16.23 1.53
C VAL A 116 11.21 -17.64 1.18
N LEU A 117 11.22 -18.50 2.19
CA LEU A 117 10.62 -19.84 2.14
C LEU A 117 9.69 -20.03 3.34
N GLY A 118 8.63 -20.81 3.16
CA GLY A 118 7.62 -21.08 4.19
C GLY A 118 6.45 -20.10 4.19
N VAL A 119 5.69 -20.13 5.27
CA VAL A 119 4.53 -19.25 5.52
C VAL A 119 4.70 -18.58 6.88
N PHE A 120 4.17 -17.38 7.05
CA PHE A 120 4.24 -16.68 8.32
C PHE A 120 3.43 -17.43 9.41
N PRO A 121 3.95 -17.59 10.64
CA PRO A 121 5.15 -17.00 11.23
C PRO A 121 6.45 -17.81 11.06
N ASP A 122 6.41 -18.95 10.38
CA ASP A 122 7.52 -19.90 10.23
C ASP A 122 8.37 -19.63 8.97
N LEU A 123 8.60 -18.35 8.67
CA LEU A 123 9.40 -17.92 7.52
C LEU A 123 10.88 -18.23 7.74
N THR A 124 11.55 -18.63 6.65
CA THR A 124 13.01 -18.75 6.57
C THR A 124 13.53 -17.90 5.42
N PHE A 125 14.78 -17.44 5.52
CA PHE A 125 15.38 -16.49 4.58
C PHE A 125 16.70 -17.03 4.04
N ILE A 126 16.81 -17.09 2.72
CA ILE A 126 18.01 -17.60 2.03
C ILE A 126 19.15 -16.57 2.11
N ASP A 127 18.81 -15.29 2.24
CA ASP A 127 19.75 -14.16 2.18
C ASP A 127 20.08 -13.56 3.56
N ALA A 128 19.75 -14.24 4.66
CA ALA A 128 19.95 -13.72 6.00
C ALA A 128 20.49 -14.80 6.95
N ASP A 129 21.24 -14.36 7.95
CA ASP A 129 21.57 -15.20 9.10
C ASP A 129 20.36 -15.32 10.05
N LYS A 130 20.54 -16.10 11.13
CA LYS A 130 19.48 -16.31 12.12
C LYS A 130 19.03 -15.02 12.79
N THR A 131 19.95 -14.12 13.11
CA THR A 131 19.65 -12.87 13.83
C THR A 131 18.79 -11.94 12.97
N GLU A 132 19.18 -11.73 11.72
CA GLU A 132 18.43 -10.93 10.77
C GLU A 132 17.11 -11.62 10.40
N GLY A 133 17.09 -12.95 10.25
CA GLY A 133 15.87 -13.71 10.04
C GLY A 133 14.85 -13.51 11.18
N ASP A 134 15.31 -13.64 12.44
CA ASP A 134 14.48 -13.42 13.62
C ASP A 134 13.95 -11.97 13.68
N ARG A 135 14.76 -10.97 13.31
CA ARG A 135 14.34 -9.57 13.22
C ARG A 135 13.22 -9.39 12.20
N ARG A 136 13.37 -9.96 10.99
CA ARG A 136 12.37 -9.86 9.91
C ARG A 136 11.03 -10.49 10.30
N VAL A 137 11.05 -11.67 10.91
CA VAL A 137 9.84 -12.31 11.47
C VAL A 137 9.23 -11.45 12.57
N ASN A 138 10.05 -10.82 13.41
CA ASN A 138 9.57 -9.95 14.47
C ASN A 138 8.81 -8.72 13.94
N VAL A 139 9.17 -8.16 12.78
CA VAL A 139 8.40 -7.09 12.13
C VAL A 139 6.95 -7.52 11.91
N GLY A 140 6.74 -8.67 11.26
CA GLY A 140 5.40 -9.21 11.03
C GLY A 140 4.66 -9.56 12.34
N LYS A 141 5.36 -10.12 13.33
CA LYS A 141 4.76 -10.46 14.64
C LYS A 141 4.28 -9.21 15.39
N ARG A 142 5.09 -8.15 15.37
CA ARG A 142 4.74 -6.86 15.99
C ARG A 142 3.57 -6.20 15.30
N PHE A 143 3.55 -6.20 13.97
CA PHE A 143 2.42 -5.71 13.19
C PHE A 143 1.10 -6.39 13.60
N LEU A 144 1.04 -7.72 13.58
CA LEU A 144 -0.17 -8.46 13.92
C LEU A 144 -0.60 -8.27 15.37
N ASN A 145 0.35 -8.17 16.30
CA ASN A 145 0.04 -7.91 17.71
C ASN A 145 -0.63 -6.54 17.88
N LEU A 146 -0.05 -5.49 17.31
CA LEU A 146 -0.61 -4.14 17.38
C LEU A 146 -1.98 -4.05 16.70
N TYR A 147 -2.14 -4.63 15.51
CA TYR A 147 -3.42 -4.69 14.81
C TYR A 147 -4.51 -5.35 15.67
N ARG A 148 -4.25 -6.57 16.16
CA ARG A 148 -5.21 -7.31 17.01
C ARG A 148 -5.55 -6.59 18.32
N SER A 149 -4.65 -5.76 18.84
CA SER A 149 -4.94 -4.99 20.06
C SER A 149 -5.97 -3.89 19.87
N ARG A 150 -6.21 -3.47 18.61
CA ARG A 150 -7.05 -2.31 18.24
C ARG A 150 -8.41 -2.71 17.62
N VAL A 151 -8.50 -3.90 17.02
CA VAL A 151 -9.73 -4.42 16.38
C VAL A 151 -10.66 -5.08 17.40
N LYS A 152 -10.87 -4.43 18.55
CA LYS A 152 -11.73 -4.95 19.63
C LYS A 152 -13.20 -4.61 19.43
#